data_AF-A0A7C1RYX7-F1
#
_entry.id   AF-A0A7C1RYX7-F1
#
_cell.length_a   1.000
_cell.length_b   1.000
_cell.length_c   1.000
_cell.angle_alpha   90.00
_cell.angle_beta   90.00
_cell.angle_gamma   90.00
#
_symmetry.space_group_name_H-M   'P 1'
#
loop_
_entity.id
_entity.type
_entity.pdbx_description
1 polymer ?
#
loop_
_entity_poly.entity_id
_entity_poly.type
_entity_poly.pdbx_seq_one_letter_code
_entity_poly.pdbx_strand_id
1 'polypeptide(L)'
;MKFFFDEDVNFIGHLLKENGNLIIDIKNGNRPSGEDWTPDYSIIYDGMDSEMIPDKYKKDIDVMIEHLRDLPEKSYIDFAKLKDGYLFYHDMVILLK
;
A
#
# COMPACT_ATOMS: atom_id res chain seq x y z
N MET A 1 16.60 -0.35 -19.32
CA MET A 1 16.59 -0.73 -17.90
C MET A 1 15.33 -1.57 -17.69
N LYS A 2 15.46 -2.91 -17.70
CA LYS A 2 14.32 -3.80 -17.44
C LYS A 2 14.06 -3.76 -15.93
N PHE A 3 12.93 -3.17 -15.58
CA PHE A 3 12.45 -2.97 -14.23
C PHE A 3 12.43 -4.31 -13.47
N PHE A 4 13.02 -4.32 -12.28
CA PHE A 4 13.31 -5.47 -11.41
C PHE A 4 12.07 -6.19 -10.83
N PHE A 5 10.86 -6.07 -11.38
CA PHE A 5 9.64 -6.24 -10.56
C PHE A 5 8.76 -7.47 -10.82
N ASP A 6 8.80 -8.14 -11.98
CA ASP A 6 7.76 -9.15 -12.24
C ASP A 6 7.92 -10.44 -11.40
N GLU A 7 9.14 -10.93 -11.20
CA GLU A 7 9.36 -12.23 -10.55
C GLU A 7 9.63 -12.15 -9.03
N ASP A 8 10.00 -10.98 -8.52
CA ASP A 8 10.46 -10.81 -7.12
C ASP A 8 9.45 -10.10 -6.21
N VAL A 9 8.26 -9.76 -6.71
CA VAL A 9 7.22 -9.09 -5.93
C VAL A 9 6.27 -10.09 -5.29
N ASN A 10 6.03 -9.94 -3.99
CA ASN A 10 5.03 -10.69 -3.23
C ASN A 10 3.65 -10.04 -3.37
N PHE A 11 3.59 -8.72 -3.18
CA PHE A 11 2.39 -7.91 -3.44
C PHE A 11 2.76 -6.46 -3.68
N ILE A 12 1.88 -5.76 -4.38
CA ILE A 12 1.90 -4.30 -4.54
C ILE A 12 0.65 -3.70 -3.94
N GLY A 13 0.65 -2.39 -3.78
CA GLY A 13 -0.55 -1.69 -3.39
C GLY A 13 -0.40 -0.20 -3.50
N HIS A 14 -1.46 0.48 -3.11
CA HIS A 14 -1.42 1.90 -2.87
C HIS A 14 -2.11 2.21 -1.55
N LEU A 15 -1.72 3.35 -0.99
CA LEU A 15 -2.32 3.91 0.20
C LEU A 15 -2.81 5.32 -0.13
N LEU A 16 -4.06 5.58 0.21
CA LEU A 16 -4.71 6.87 0.04
C LEU A 16 -5.25 7.34 1.40
N LYS A 17 -4.88 8.56 1.79
CA LYS A 17 -5.47 9.21 2.97
C LYS A 17 -6.70 10.01 2.55
N GLU A 18 -7.89 9.58 2.94
CA GLU A 18 -9.14 10.21 2.55
C GLU A 18 -10.21 10.20 3.66
N ASN A 19 -10.81 11.37 3.88
CA ASN A 19 -11.81 11.68 4.90
C ASN A 19 -11.39 11.24 6.31
N GLY A 20 -10.10 11.40 6.64
CA GLY A 20 -9.53 10.98 7.93
C GLY A 20 -9.22 9.48 8.04
N ASN A 21 -9.49 8.70 6.99
CA ASN A 21 -9.15 7.28 6.92
C ASN A 21 -7.89 7.04 6.08
N LEU A 22 -7.24 5.90 6.28
CA LEU A 22 -6.27 5.31 5.38
C LEU A 22 -6.93 4.18 4.60
N ILE A 23 -7.02 4.33 3.29
CA ILE A 23 -7.47 3.30 2.35
C ILE A 23 -6.23 2.61 1.82
N ILE A 24 -6.14 1.30 2.01
CA ILE A 24 -4.99 0.47 1.65
C ILE A 24 -5.48 -0.63 0.71
N ASP A 25 -5.12 -0.50 -0.55
CA ASP A 25 -5.47 -1.46 -1.58
C ASP A 25 -4.25 -2.35 -1.88
N ILE A 26 -4.45 -3.67 -1.88
CA ILE A 26 -3.39 -4.66 -2.05
C ILE A 26 -3.74 -5.57 -3.23
N LYS A 27 -2.76 -5.80 -4.11
CA LYS A 27 -2.77 -6.82 -5.16
C LYS A 27 -1.61 -7.77 -4.97
N ASN A 28 -1.87 -9.07 -4.90
CA ASN A 28 -0.84 -10.11 -4.86
C ASN A 28 -0.12 -10.22 -6.20
N GLY A 29 1.19 -10.44 -6.13
CA GLY A 29 2.06 -10.39 -7.30
C GLY A 29 2.28 -8.96 -7.80
N ASN A 30 2.76 -8.85 -9.05
CA ASN A 30 3.04 -7.55 -9.65
C ASN A 30 1.84 -6.97 -10.41
N ARG A 31 1.89 -5.67 -10.74
CA ARG A 31 0.87 -4.98 -11.54
C ARG A 31 0.86 -5.57 -12.97
N PRO A 32 -0.28 -6.06 -13.48
CA PRO A 32 -0.36 -6.48 -14.87
C PRO A 32 -0.16 -5.27 -15.78
N SER A 33 0.71 -5.41 -16.78
CA SER A 33 1.03 -4.33 -17.71
C SER A 33 -0.14 -4.12 -18.68
N GLY A 34 -0.66 -2.89 -18.75
CA GLY A 34 -1.71 -2.52 -19.72
C GLY A 34 -3.11 -3.06 -19.41
N GLU A 35 -3.33 -3.62 -18.21
CA GLU A 35 -4.63 -4.11 -17.77
C GLU A 35 -5.16 -3.31 -16.57
N ASP A 36 -6.47 -3.41 -16.36
CA ASP A 36 -7.13 -2.86 -15.17
C ASP A 36 -6.52 -3.47 -13.91
N TRP A 37 -6.19 -2.60 -12.98
CA TRP A 37 -5.67 -3.00 -11.67
C TRP A 37 -6.84 -3.04 -10.69
N THR A 38 -7.42 -4.23 -10.51
CA THR A 38 -8.35 -4.49 -9.40
C THR A 38 -7.57 -5.05 -8.21
N PRO A 39 -7.73 -4.48 -7.01
CA PRO A 39 -7.09 -5.01 -5.81
C PRO A 39 -7.73 -6.35 -5.39
N ASP A 40 -6.92 -7.23 -4.81
CA ASP A 40 -7.41 -8.45 -4.18
C ASP A 40 -8.01 -8.16 -2.79
N TYR A 41 -7.50 -7.13 -2.12
CA TYR A 41 -7.96 -6.68 -0.81
C TYR A 41 -8.01 -5.15 -0.78
N SER A 42 -9.07 -4.62 -0.19
CA SER A 42 -9.19 -3.19 0.12
C SER A 42 -9.50 -3.06 1.61
N ILE A 43 -8.66 -2.29 2.31
CA ILE A 43 -8.71 -2.13 3.76
C ILE A 43 -8.93 -0.65 4.05
N ILE A 44 -9.95 -0.36 4.84
CA ILE A 44 -10.22 0.99 5.32
C ILE A 44 -9.86 1.03 6.80
N TYR A 45 -8.86 1.83 7.14
CA TYR A 45 -8.41 2.04 8.51
C TYR A 45 -8.79 3.46 8.95
N ASP A 46 -9.72 3.56 9.90
CA ASP A 46 -10.24 4.83 10.44
C ASP A 46 -9.47 5.33 11.68
N GLY A 47 -8.36 4.67 12.02
CA GLY A 47 -7.60 4.96 13.24
C GLY A 47 -8.06 4.17 14.47
N MET A 48 -9.14 3.40 14.38
CA MET A 48 -9.64 2.55 15.46
C MET A 48 -9.41 1.07 15.15
N ASP A 49 -8.40 0.53 15.85
CA ASP A 49 -8.01 -0.87 15.93
C ASP A 49 -7.67 -1.63 14.62
N SER A 50 -6.58 -2.40 14.68
CA SER A 50 -6.02 -3.12 13.53
C SER A 50 -6.68 -4.49 13.29
N GLU A 51 -7.75 -4.83 14.03
CA GLU A 51 -8.39 -6.16 14.00
C GLU A 51 -9.06 -6.48 12.65
N MET A 52 -9.40 -5.47 11.84
CA MET A 52 -9.99 -5.68 10.51
C MET A 52 -8.98 -6.04 9.43
N ILE A 53 -7.68 -5.98 9.73
CA ILE A 53 -6.62 -6.31 8.77
C ILE A 53 -6.38 -7.82 8.77
N PRO A 54 -6.41 -8.49 7.61
CA PRO A 54 -6.06 -9.91 7.53
C PRO A 54 -4.67 -10.18 8.11
N ASP A 55 -4.54 -11.20 8.96
CA ASP A 55 -3.29 -11.54 9.69
C ASP A 55 -2.04 -11.59 8.78
N LYS A 56 -2.22 -12.06 7.53
CA LYS A 56 -1.15 -12.12 6.51
C LYS A 56 -0.49 -10.75 6.25
N TYR A 57 -1.25 -9.66 6.29
CA TYR A 57 -0.76 -8.32 5.97
C TYR A 57 -0.58 -7.43 7.21
N LYS A 58 -1.09 -7.86 8.37
CA LYS A 58 -1.15 -7.05 9.60
C LYS A 58 0.17 -6.38 9.94
N LYS A 59 1.26 -7.15 10.01
CA LYS A 59 2.59 -6.61 10.32
C LYS A 59 3.07 -5.56 9.30
N ASP A 60 2.86 -5.79 8.02
CA ASP A 60 3.30 -4.85 6.97
C ASP A 60 2.45 -3.58 7.00
N ILE A 61 1.13 -3.72 7.22
CA ILE A 61 0.21 -2.58 7.31
C ILE A 61 0.43 -1.75 8.58
N ASP A 62 0.69 -2.38 9.73
CA ASP A 62 1.01 -1.65 10.96
C ASP A 62 2.23 -0.73 10.75
N VAL A 63 3.28 -1.23 10.08
CA VAL A 63 4.46 -0.44 9.71
C VAL A 63 4.09 0.70 8.74
N MET A 64 3.24 0.42 7.74
CA MET A 64 2.76 1.48 6.83
C MET A 64 1.98 2.57 7.57
N ILE A 65 1.08 2.20 8.48
CA ILE A 65 0.31 3.15 9.27
C ILE A 65 1.26 4.02 10.09
N GLU A 66 2.26 3.43 10.76
CA GLU A 66 3.26 4.17 11.52
C GLU A 66 4.03 5.18 10.66
N HIS A 67 4.50 4.78 9.48
CA HIS A 67 5.23 5.67 8.58
C HIS A 67 4.39 6.82 8.01
N LEU A 68 3.08 6.60 7.87
CA LEU A 68 2.23 7.43 7.01
C LEU A 68 1.15 8.21 7.79
N ARG A 69 1.01 7.96 9.10
CA ARG A 69 0.01 8.59 9.97
C ARG A 69 -0.01 10.11 9.84
N ASP A 70 1.17 10.72 9.79
CA ASP A 70 1.35 12.17 9.83
C ASP A 70 1.27 12.85 8.45
N LEU A 71 0.98 12.09 7.39
CA LEU A 71 0.81 12.67 6.06
C LEU A 71 -0.43 13.57 5.98
N PRO A 72 -0.40 14.63 5.15
CA PRO A 72 -1.57 15.45 4.85
C PRO A 72 -2.72 14.63 4.27
N GLU A 73 -3.93 15.15 4.46
CA GLU A 73 -5.13 14.66 3.79
C GLU A 73 -4.96 14.65 2.27
N LYS A 74 -5.51 13.63 1.59
CA LYS A 74 -5.36 13.37 0.15
C LYS A 74 -3.94 13.00 -0.30
N SER A 75 -3.06 12.62 0.63
CA SER A 75 -1.78 12.02 0.26
C SER A 75 -1.99 10.63 -0.33
N TYR A 76 -1.20 10.30 -1.35
CA TYR A 76 -1.22 9.03 -2.07
C TYR A 76 0.19 8.46 -2.18
N ILE A 77 0.34 7.15 -1.96
CA ILE A 77 1.63 6.45 -2.05
C ILE A 77 1.43 5.07 -2.66
N ASP A 78 2.21 4.74 -3.69
CA ASP A 78 2.35 3.36 -4.15
C ASP A 78 3.42 2.62 -3.32
N PHE A 79 3.26 1.31 -3.19
CA PHE A 79 4.24 0.47 -2.51
C PHE A 79 4.34 -0.92 -3.14
N ALA A 80 5.47 -1.57 -2.87
CA ALA A 80 5.65 -2.97 -3.17
C ALA A 80 6.42 -3.69 -2.06
N LYS A 81 5.99 -4.93 -1.80
CA LYS A 81 6.66 -5.88 -0.92
C LYS A 81 7.34 -6.92 -1.79
N LEU A 82 8.66 -7.01 -1.69
CA LEU A 82 9.46 -8.03 -2.34
C LEU A 82 9.40 -9.35 -1.57
N LYS A 83 9.65 -10.46 -2.29
CA LYS A 83 9.68 -11.83 -1.73
C LYS A 83 10.78 -12.03 -0.69
N ASP A 84 11.85 -11.24 -0.76
CA ASP A 84 12.95 -11.23 0.22
C ASP A 84 12.61 -10.44 1.52
N GLY A 85 11.42 -9.83 1.58
CA GLY A 85 10.91 -9.15 2.76
C GLY A 85 11.06 -7.62 2.73
N TYR A 86 11.71 -7.03 1.72
CA TYR A 86 11.81 -5.58 1.62
C TYR A 86 10.46 -4.95 1.26
N LEU A 87 10.01 -4.00 2.08
CA LEU A 87 8.88 -3.12 1.77
C LEU A 87 9.45 -1.76 1.34
N PHE A 88 9.08 -1.29 0.16
CA PHE A 88 9.49 0.03 -0.31
C PHE A 88 8.31 0.81 -0.88
N TYR A 89 8.36 2.12 -0.71
CA TYR A 89 7.38 3.07 -1.21
C TYR A 89 7.92 3.71 -2.49
N HIS A 90 7.05 3.89 -3.48
CA HIS A 90 7.36 4.56 -4.73
C HIS A 90 6.17 5.43 -5.17
N ASP A 91 6.39 6.35 -6.11
CA ASP A 91 5.34 7.21 -6.69
C ASP A 91 4.43 7.89 -5.65
N MET A 92 5.04 8.74 -4.84
CA MET A 92 4.38 9.47 -3.76
C MET A 92 3.87 10.83 -4.22
N VAL A 93 2.59 11.10 -3.94
CA VAL A 93 1.96 12.41 -4.11
C VAL A 93 1.54 12.93 -2.74
N ILE A 94 2.22 13.97 -2.26
CA ILE A 94 1.84 14.68 -1.04
C ILE A 94 1.27 16.04 -1.43
N LEU A 95 0.03 16.30 -1.04
CA LEU A 95 -0.60 17.60 -1.21
C LEU A 95 -0.23 18.50 -0.02
N LEU A 96 0.73 19.39 -0.25
CA LEU A 96 1.10 20.43 0.71
C LEU A 96 0.10 21.58 0.59
N LYS A 97 -0.47 22.00 1.72
CA LYS A 97 -1.30 23.20 1.82
C LYS A 97 -0.43 24.45 1.96
#